data_AF-A0A7Y4XRS2-F1
#
_entry.id   AF-A0A7Y4XRS2-F1
#
_cell.length_a   1.000
_cell.length_b   1.000
_cell.length_c   1.000
_cell.angle_alpha   90.00
_cell.angle_beta   90.00
_cell.angle_gamma   90.00
#
_symmetry.space_group_name_H-M   'P 1'
#
loop_
_entity.id
_entity.type
_entity.pdbx_description
1 polymer ?
#
loop_
_entity_poly.entity_id
_entity_poly.type
_entity_poly.pdbx_seq_one_letter_code
_entity_poly.pdbx_strand_id
1 'polypeptide(L)'
;MKSTRNSLGLIILAFFLIFASGCKSKKKAMEAAAEKARIEQEAKLRQQEEDKRMKEAEEKAKMELAAQQEAERKAAEAAAAATSTPKSKLNQYFDSISGASSVASANSSINEALAMFSSPDTPVLIIISESNGQKDYDKPTTIKGYLNYLKDQRKNINRIESLQFDSAGKIKEVELRK
;
A
#
# COMPACT_ATOMS: atom_id res chain seq x y z
N MET A 1 55.41 -49.17 -92.37
CA MET A 1 54.81 -48.67 -91.10
C MET A 1 54.85 -47.15 -91.14
N LYS A 2 53.71 -46.52 -90.81
CA LYS A 2 53.29 -45.19 -91.30
C LYS A 2 53.82 -44.05 -90.43
N SER A 3 54.22 -42.96 -91.09
CA SER A 3 54.62 -41.67 -90.50
C SER A 3 53.69 -40.56 -91.00
N THR A 4 53.42 -39.61 -90.09
CA THR A 4 52.81 -38.27 -90.24
C THR A 4 51.36 -38.10 -90.75
N ARG A 5 50.53 -37.44 -89.92
CA ARG A 5 49.75 -36.23 -90.28
C ARG A 5 49.07 -35.59 -89.06
N ASN A 6 48.97 -34.26 -89.12
CA ASN A 6 48.73 -33.28 -88.06
C ASN A 6 47.26 -33.04 -87.68
N SER A 7 47.11 -32.28 -86.58
CA SER A 7 46.11 -31.24 -86.31
C SER A 7 44.63 -31.65 -86.21
N LEU A 8 44.13 -31.80 -84.99
CA LEU A 8 42.75 -31.45 -84.64
C LEU A 8 42.57 -31.37 -83.13
N GLY A 9 42.00 -30.27 -82.65
CA GLY A 9 41.21 -30.32 -81.41
C GLY A 9 41.84 -29.74 -80.14
N LEU A 10 42.59 -28.65 -80.22
CA LEU A 10 42.96 -27.79 -79.09
C LEU A 10 41.75 -27.01 -78.50
N ILE A 11 40.54 -27.59 -78.46
CA ILE A 11 39.28 -26.90 -78.11
C ILE A 11 38.45 -27.74 -77.10
N ILE A 12 39.11 -28.47 -76.19
CA ILE A 12 38.44 -29.12 -75.04
C ILE A 12 39.23 -28.81 -73.75
N LEU A 13 39.66 -27.56 -73.59
CA LEU A 13 40.24 -27.05 -72.34
C LEU A 13 39.75 -25.63 -71.99
N ALA A 14 38.61 -25.21 -72.54
CA ALA A 14 38.06 -23.86 -72.35
C ALA A 14 36.60 -23.84 -71.87
N PHE A 15 36.06 -24.95 -71.37
CA PHE A 15 34.71 -25.02 -70.79
C PHE A 15 34.67 -25.46 -69.31
N PHE A 16 35.83 -25.57 -68.66
CA PHE A 16 35.95 -25.90 -67.22
C PHE A 16 36.44 -24.71 -66.36
N LEU A 17 36.33 -23.48 -66.86
CA LEU A 17 36.79 -22.25 -66.18
C LEU A 17 35.75 -21.12 -66.17
N ILE A 18 34.45 -21.42 -66.03
CA ILE A 18 33.40 -20.38 -65.85
C ILE A 18 32.50 -20.60 -64.63
N PHE A 19 32.70 -21.64 -63.80
CA PHE A 19 31.90 -21.83 -62.56
C PHE A 19 32.67 -21.68 -61.24
N ALA A 20 33.86 -21.07 -61.23
CA ALA A 20 34.65 -20.89 -60.00
C ALA A 20 34.63 -19.45 -59.42
N SER A 21 33.81 -18.53 -59.94
CA SER A 21 33.80 -17.12 -59.47
C SER A 21 32.61 -16.76 -58.57
N GLY A 22 31.75 -17.72 -58.19
CA GLY A 22 30.52 -17.45 -57.43
C GLY A 22 30.59 -17.60 -55.89
N CYS A 23 31.72 -18.01 -55.30
CA CYS A 23 31.78 -18.42 -53.89
C CYS A 23 32.29 -17.37 -52.88
N LYS A 24 32.81 -16.20 -53.30
CA LYS A 24 33.30 -15.17 -52.36
C LYS A 24 32.23 -14.18 -51.90
N SER A 25 31.25 -13.85 -52.75
CA SER A 25 30.14 -12.93 -52.40
C SER A 25 29.08 -13.62 -51.53
N LYS A 26 28.76 -14.90 -51.80
CA LYS A 26 27.85 -15.70 -50.99
C LYS A 26 28.33 -15.91 -49.55
N LYS A 27 29.65 -16.10 -49.35
CA LYS A 27 30.24 -16.26 -48.01
C LYS A 27 30.12 -14.99 -47.17
N LYS A 28 30.44 -13.81 -47.72
CA LYS A 28 30.29 -12.51 -47.03
C LYS A 28 28.82 -12.15 -46.74
N ALA A 29 27.91 -12.43 -47.66
CA ALA A 29 26.49 -12.20 -47.45
C ALA A 29 25.92 -13.12 -46.34
N MET A 30 26.39 -14.36 -46.26
CA MET A 30 26.00 -15.32 -45.23
C MET A 30 26.60 -14.97 -43.85
N GLU A 31 27.82 -14.44 -43.81
CA GLU A 31 28.50 -14.00 -42.58
C GLU A 31 27.85 -12.74 -41.98
N ALA A 32 27.50 -11.76 -42.83
CA ALA A 32 26.74 -10.57 -42.42
C ALA A 32 25.30 -10.91 -41.97
N ALA A 33 24.66 -11.89 -42.60
CA ALA A 33 23.34 -12.38 -42.18
C ALA A 33 23.40 -13.12 -40.83
N ALA A 34 24.46 -13.91 -40.60
CA ALA A 34 24.68 -14.61 -39.35
C ALA A 34 24.96 -13.65 -38.18
N GLU A 35 25.76 -12.61 -38.41
CA GLU A 35 26.05 -11.58 -37.39
C GLU A 35 24.82 -10.76 -37.02
N LYS A 36 24.01 -10.35 -38.02
CA LYS A 36 22.73 -9.68 -37.78
C LYS A 36 21.75 -10.55 -36.99
N ALA A 37 21.69 -11.85 -37.29
CA ALA A 37 20.85 -12.80 -36.56
C ALA A 37 21.28 -12.97 -35.09
N ARG A 38 22.60 -12.97 -34.81
CA ARG A 38 23.12 -13.03 -33.44
C ARG A 38 22.79 -11.77 -32.63
N ILE A 39 22.94 -10.59 -33.24
CA ILE A 39 22.59 -9.31 -32.60
C ILE A 39 21.09 -9.24 -32.30
N GLU A 40 20.23 -9.68 -33.23
CA GLU A 40 18.77 -9.72 -33.01
C GLU A 40 18.37 -10.73 -31.93
N GLN A 41 19.03 -11.90 -31.89
CA GLN A 41 18.80 -12.91 -30.85
C GLN A 41 19.21 -12.41 -29.47
N GLU A 42 20.34 -11.70 -29.36
CA GLU A 42 20.80 -11.09 -28.11
C GLU A 42 19.88 -9.96 -27.64
N ALA A 43 19.41 -9.10 -28.56
CA ALA A 43 18.45 -8.05 -28.23
C ALA A 43 17.12 -8.63 -27.70
N LYS A 44 16.61 -9.71 -28.31
CA LYS A 44 15.41 -10.41 -27.83
C LYS A 44 15.63 -11.05 -26.46
N LEU A 45 16.79 -11.64 -26.20
CA LEU A 45 17.12 -12.20 -24.88
C LEU A 45 17.17 -11.12 -23.80
N ARG A 46 17.82 -9.97 -24.08
CA ARG A 46 17.85 -8.83 -23.15
C ARG A 46 16.46 -8.28 -22.87
N GLN A 47 15.63 -8.11 -23.92
CA GLN A 47 14.25 -7.65 -23.76
C GLN A 47 13.41 -8.65 -22.94
N GLN A 48 13.59 -9.96 -23.15
CA GLN A 48 12.93 -10.98 -22.34
C GLN A 48 13.39 -10.98 -20.87
N GLU A 49 14.67 -10.74 -20.60
CA GLU A 49 15.20 -10.61 -19.25
C GLU A 49 14.67 -9.36 -18.55
N GLU A 50 14.62 -8.22 -19.25
CA GLU A 50 14.03 -6.98 -18.74
C GLU A 50 12.54 -7.15 -18.42
N ASP A 51 11.76 -7.77 -19.32
CA ASP A 51 10.35 -8.06 -19.10
C ASP A 51 10.12 -8.99 -17.90
N LYS A 52 10.97 -10.00 -17.72
CA LYS A 52 10.93 -10.88 -16.54
C LYS A 52 11.22 -10.11 -15.26
N ARG A 53 12.27 -9.28 -15.26
CA ARG A 53 12.64 -8.46 -14.11
C ARG A 53 11.56 -7.44 -13.76
N MET A 54 10.92 -6.84 -14.76
CA MET A 54 9.80 -5.91 -14.57
C MET A 54 8.59 -6.63 -13.95
N LYS A 55 8.25 -7.83 -14.44
CA LYS A 55 7.17 -8.64 -13.85
C LYS A 55 7.48 -9.06 -12.41
N GLU A 56 8.70 -9.52 -12.15
CA GLU A 56 9.14 -9.87 -10.80
C GLU A 56 9.11 -8.67 -9.84
N ALA A 57 9.54 -7.49 -10.32
CA ALA A 57 9.49 -6.25 -9.54
C ALA A 57 8.06 -5.80 -9.27
N GLU A 58 7.16 -5.89 -10.25
CA GLU A 58 5.74 -5.58 -10.10
C GLU A 58 5.05 -6.52 -9.11
N GLU A 59 5.28 -7.83 -9.22
CA GLU A 59 4.72 -8.82 -8.30
C GLU A 59 5.26 -8.63 -6.87
N LYS A 60 6.56 -8.32 -6.73
CA LYS A 60 7.13 -7.98 -5.42
C LYS A 60 6.51 -6.71 -4.85
N ALA A 61 6.31 -5.67 -5.66
CA ALA A 61 5.68 -4.43 -5.21
C ALA A 61 4.21 -4.65 -4.81
N LYS A 62 3.46 -5.47 -5.54
CA LYS A 62 2.10 -5.88 -5.14
C LYS A 62 2.08 -6.66 -3.85
N MET A 63 3.00 -7.62 -3.68
CA MET A 63 3.11 -8.41 -2.46
C MET A 63 3.45 -7.53 -1.25
N GLU A 64 4.37 -6.59 -1.41
CA GLU A 64 4.74 -5.63 -0.37
C GLU A 64 3.57 -4.71 -0.01
N LEU A 65 2.85 -4.19 -1.01
CA LEU A 65 1.65 -3.38 -0.79
C LEU A 65 0.57 -4.17 -0.06
N ALA A 66 0.32 -5.43 -0.46
CA ALA A 66 -0.65 -6.30 0.20
C ALA A 66 -0.24 -6.60 1.66
N ALA A 67 1.04 -6.86 1.92
CA ALA A 67 1.56 -7.08 3.27
C ALA A 67 1.42 -5.82 4.15
N GLN A 68 1.70 -4.64 3.60
CA GLN A 68 1.50 -3.36 4.30
C GLN A 68 0.02 -3.13 4.65
N GLN A 69 -0.88 -3.35 3.69
CA GLN A 69 -2.33 -3.23 3.91
C GLN A 69 -2.83 -4.23 4.95
N GLU A 70 -2.34 -5.47 4.95
CA GLU A 70 -2.70 -6.46 5.97
C GLU A 70 -2.20 -6.05 7.37
N ALA A 71 -0.97 -5.54 7.46
CA ALA A 71 -0.41 -5.05 8.72
C ALA A 71 -1.20 -3.87 9.27
N GLU A 72 -1.60 -2.92 8.42
CA GLU A 72 -2.44 -1.78 8.80
C GLU A 72 -3.82 -2.23 9.27
N ARG A 73 -4.46 -3.16 8.56
CA ARG A 73 -5.75 -3.74 8.97
C ARG A 73 -5.67 -4.43 10.33
N LYS A 74 -4.63 -5.25 10.55
CA LYS A 74 -4.39 -5.92 11.83
C LYS A 74 -4.15 -4.92 12.96
N ALA A 75 -3.40 -3.85 12.71
CA ALA A 75 -3.17 -2.79 13.68
C ALA A 75 -4.47 -2.04 14.02
N ALA A 76 -5.29 -1.72 13.02
CA ALA A 76 -6.59 -1.08 13.21
C ALA A 76 -7.56 -1.96 14.00
N GLU A 77 -7.62 -3.26 13.70
CA GLU A 77 -8.46 -4.21 14.43
C GLU A 77 -8.01 -4.38 15.89
N ALA A 78 -6.70 -4.50 16.13
CA ALA A 78 -6.14 -4.56 17.48
C ALA A 78 -6.43 -3.28 18.28
N ALA A 79 -6.32 -2.10 17.65
CA ALA A 79 -6.68 -0.83 18.26
C ALA A 79 -8.19 -0.74 18.59
N ALA A 80 -9.06 -1.18 17.68
CA ALA A 80 -10.50 -1.24 17.91
C ALA A 80 -10.85 -2.20 19.08
N ALA A 81 -10.21 -3.36 19.13
CA ALA A 81 -10.39 -4.32 20.22
C ALA A 81 -9.93 -3.75 21.57
N ALA A 82 -8.75 -3.11 21.63
CA ALA A 82 -8.19 -2.51 22.84
C ALA A 82 -9.07 -1.39 23.41
N THR A 83 -9.77 -0.64 22.55
CA THR A 83 -10.64 0.48 22.97
C THR A 83 -12.06 0.05 23.33
N SER A 84 -12.51 -1.15 22.94
CA SER A 84 -13.90 -1.62 23.10
C SER A 84 -14.39 -1.61 24.56
N THR A 85 -13.57 -2.11 25.49
CA THR A 85 -13.94 -2.21 26.91
C THR A 85 -13.91 -0.83 27.61
N PRO A 86 -12.83 -0.03 27.49
CA PRO A 86 -12.84 1.34 28.02
C PRO A 86 -13.96 2.21 27.44
N LYS A 87 -14.26 2.08 26.14
CA LYS A 87 -15.35 2.79 25.46
C LYS A 87 -16.72 2.43 26.03
N SER A 88 -17.00 1.13 26.19
CA SER A 88 -18.24 0.67 26.80
C SER A 88 -18.41 1.19 28.23
N LYS A 89 -17.35 1.08 29.04
CA LYS A 89 -17.37 1.57 30.43
C LYS A 89 -17.56 3.08 30.50
N LEU A 90 -16.90 3.85 29.64
CA LEU A 90 -17.06 5.30 29.61
C LEU A 90 -18.47 5.73 29.16
N ASN A 91 -19.05 5.04 28.17
CA ASN A 91 -20.46 5.25 27.80
C ASN A 91 -21.41 4.99 28.97
N GLN A 92 -21.19 3.91 29.74
CA GLN A 92 -21.99 3.63 30.94
C GLN A 92 -21.91 4.76 31.96
N TYR A 93 -20.74 5.39 32.13
CA TYR A 93 -20.60 6.57 32.98
C TYR A 93 -21.35 7.78 32.42
N PHE A 94 -21.29 8.04 31.12
CA PHE A 94 -22.05 9.13 30.50
C PHE A 94 -23.57 8.96 30.71
N ASP A 95 -24.07 7.73 30.56
CA ASP A 95 -25.47 7.41 30.78
C ASP A 95 -25.85 7.53 32.26
N SER A 96 -24.99 7.05 33.18
CA SER A 96 -25.20 7.16 34.63
C SER A 96 -25.25 8.62 35.11
N ILE A 97 -24.38 9.47 34.56
CA ILE A 97 -24.30 10.90 34.92
C ILE A 97 -25.53 11.65 34.40
N SER A 98 -25.87 11.45 33.13
CA SER A 98 -27.00 12.14 32.50
C SER A 98 -28.35 11.68 33.08
N GLY A 99 -28.50 10.39 33.39
CA GLY A 99 -29.71 9.79 33.95
C GLY A 99 -29.80 9.80 35.49
N ALA A 100 -28.84 10.38 36.20
CA ALA A 100 -28.78 10.27 37.66
C ALA A 100 -30.03 10.84 38.36
N SER A 101 -30.53 10.23 39.44
CA SER A 101 -31.70 10.76 40.16
C SER A 101 -31.37 11.99 41.03
N SER A 102 -30.10 12.22 41.35
CA SER A 102 -29.66 13.32 42.22
C SER A 102 -28.32 13.91 41.77
N VAL A 103 -28.02 15.13 42.25
CA VAL A 103 -26.72 15.78 42.03
C VAL A 103 -25.59 14.99 42.71
N ALA A 104 -25.86 14.44 43.90
CA ALA A 104 -24.90 13.62 44.63
C ALA A 104 -24.51 12.36 43.86
N SER A 105 -25.49 11.62 43.33
CA SER A 105 -25.24 10.42 42.50
C SER A 105 -24.48 10.77 41.22
N ALA A 106 -24.86 11.86 40.54
CA ALA A 106 -24.14 12.31 39.34
C ALA A 106 -22.68 12.63 39.66
N ASN A 107 -22.41 13.37 40.75
CA ASN A 107 -21.06 13.72 41.15
C ASN A 107 -20.21 12.48 41.52
N SER A 108 -20.81 11.44 42.10
CA SER A 108 -20.12 10.16 42.34
C SER A 108 -19.66 9.54 41.03
N SER A 109 -20.58 9.40 40.06
CA SER A 109 -20.25 8.86 38.73
C SER A 109 -19.23 9.72 37.98
N ILE A 110 -19.26 11.05 38.13
CA ILE A 110 -18.23 11.95 37.57
C ILE A 110 -16.84 11.60 38.13
N ASN A 111 -16.72 11.44 39.46
CA ASN A 111 -15.44 11.15 40.10
C ASN A 111 -14.88 9.79 39.66
N GLU A 112 -15.74 8.78 39.54
CA GLU A 112 -15.35 7.47 39.03
C GLU A 112 -14.91 7.51 37.57
N ALA A 113 -15.65 8.24 36.72
CA ALA A 113 -15.30 8.43 35.33
C ALA A 113 -13.94 9.15 35.19
N LEU A 114 -13.70 10.21 35.97
CA LEU A 114 -12.45 10.97 35.95
C LEU A 114 -11.22 10.10 36.25
N ALA A 115 -11.36 9.03 37.04
CA ALA A 115 -10.27 8.11 37.31
C ALA A 115 -9.81 7.31 36.07
N MET A 116 -10.58 7.29 34.99
CA MET A 116 -10.18 6.69 33.72
C MET A 116 -9.24 7.58 32.89
N PHE A 117 -9.15 8.86 33.23
CA PHE A 117 -8.42 9.87 32.45
C PHE A 117 -7.05 10.16 33.04
N SER A 118 -6.12 10.60 32.19
CA SER A 118 -4.79 11.04 32.60
C SER A 118 -4.85 12.30 33.47
N SER A 119 -5.85 13.17 33.22
CA SER A 119 -6.11 14.39 33.98
C SER A 119 -7.58 14.81 33.83
N PRO A 120 -8.16 15.55 34.80
CA PRO A 120 -9.44 16.24 34.61
C PRO A 120 -9.45 17.24 33.44
N ASP A 121 -8.27 17.67 33.00
CA ASP A 121 -8.09 18.59 31.87
C ASP A 121 -7.88 17.86 30.53
N THR A 122 -8.03 16.53 30.49
CA THR A 122 -7.94 15.75 29.24
C THR A 122 -8.88 16.36 28.18
N PRO A 123 -8.36 16.69 26.98
CA PRO A 123 -9.16 17.29 25.92
C PRO A 123 -10.29 16.38 25.44
N VAL A 124 -11.45 17.01 25.20
CA VAL A 124 -12.61 16.41 24.54
C VAL A 124 -12.88 17.19 23.27
N LEU A 125 -12.86 16.49 22.14
CA LEU A 125 -13.08 17.03 20.81
C LEU A 125 -14.44 16.54 20.29
N ILE A 126 -15.36 17.45 19.97
CA ILE A 126 -16.70 17.09 19.49
C ILE A 126 -16.74 17.34 17.99
N ILE A 127 -16.83 16.27 17.20
CA ILE A 127 -16.93 16.33 15.74
C ILE A 127 -18.32 16.87 15.37
N ILE A 128 -18.34 17.97 14.61
CA ILE A 128 -19.57 18.61 14.11
C ILE A 128 -19.84 18.30 12.63
N SER A 129 -18.79 18.11 11.83
CA SER A 129 -18.87 17.68 10.45
C SER A 129 -17.62 16.91 10.04
N GLU A 130 -17.78 16.07 9.02
CA GLU A 130 -16.69 15.34 8.39
C GLU A 130 -16.89 15.38 6.88
N SER A 131 -15.89 15.87 6.14
CA SER A 131 -15.93 15.94 4.68
C SER A 131 -14.56 15.65 4.09
N ASN A 132 -14.51 14.76 3.09
CA ASN A 132 -13.25 14.34 2.45
C ASN A 132 -12.17 13.87 3.45
N GLY A 133 -12.60 13.23 4.55
CA GLY A 133 -11.70 12.77 5.62
C GLY A 133 -11.17 13.85 6.56
N GLN A 134 -11.57 15.12 6.37
CA GLN A 134 -11.28 16.21 7.31
C GLN A 134 -12.43 16.36 8.30
N LYS A 135 -12.09 16.39 9.59
CA LYS A 135 -13.04 16.57 10.70
C LYS A 135 -13.04 18.03 11.14
N ASP A 136 -14.22 18.62 11.23
CA ASP A 136 -14.43 19.89 11.91
C ASP A 136 -14.89 19.62 13.33
N TYR A 137 -14.29 20.36 14.27
CA TYR A 137 -14.57 20.19 15.69
C TYR A 137 -15.27 21.44 16.25
N ASP A 138 -16.16 21.22 17.21
CA ASP A 138 -16.74 22.28 18.04
C ASP A 138 -15.65 22.93 18.92
N LYS A 139 -16.03 23.97 19.67
CA LYS A 139 -15.15 24.60 20.65
C LYS A 139 -14.54 23.54 21.59
N PRO A 140 -13.21 23.51 21.76
CA PRO A 140 -12.57 22.53 22.61
C PRO A 140 -13.03 22.67 24.07
N THR A 141 -13.16 21.53 24.74
CA THR A 141 -13.50 21.45 26.17
C THR A 141 -12.62 20.39 26.86
N THR A 142 -12.72 20.29 28.18
CA THR A 142 -12.06 19.24 28.96
C THR A 142 -13.06 18.16 29.37
N ILE A 143 -12.56 16.98 29.73
CA ILE A 143 -13.42 15.91 30.21
C ILE A 143 -14.21 16.32 31.45
N LYS A 144 -13.60 17.03 32.41
CA LYS A 144 -14.32 17.54 33.56
C LYS A 144 -15.44 18.50 33.16
N GLY A 145 -15.20 19.38 32.19
CA GLY A 145 -16.23 20.28 31.65
C GLY A 145 -17.36 19.50 30.98
N TYR A 146 -17.01 18.54 30.13
CA TYR A 146 -17.97 17.71 29.41
C TYR A 146 -18.85 16.85 30.34
N LEU A 147 -18.27 16.22 31.36
CA LEU A 147 -19.01 15.42 32.33
C LEU A 147 -20.00 16.27 33.15
N ASN A 148 -19.60 17.49 33.52
CA ASN A 148 -20.53 18.43 34.18
C ASN A 148 -21.63 18.89 33.22
N TYR A 149 -21.30 19.14 31.96
CA TYR A 149 -22.30 19.42 30.94
C TYR A 149 -23.34 18.29 30.82
N LEU A 150 -22.93 17.01 30.79
CA LEU A 150 -23.86 15.88 30.78
C LEU A 150 -24.80 15.86 32.00
N LYS A 151 -24.25 16.14 33.19
CA LYS A 151 -25.03 16.27 34.43
C LYS A 151 -26.08 17.37 34.32
N ASP A 152 -25.67 18.54 33.82
CA ASP A 152 -26.54 19.71 33.76
C ASP A 152 -27.62 19.56 32.68
N GLN A 153 -27.28 18.96 31.53
CA GLN A 153 -28.23 18.73 30.43
C GLN A 153 -29.16 17.54 30.66
N ARG A 154 -28.82 16.62 31.56
CA ARG A 154 -29.57 15.37 31.82
C ARG A 154 -29.79 14.51 30.57
N LYS A 155 -28.91 14.67 29.57
CA LYS A 155 -29.01 14.00 28.27
C LYS A 155 -27.62 13.67 27.75
N ASN A 156 -27.44 12.43 27.30
CA ASN A 156 -26.27 12.01 26.57
C ASN A 156 -26.53 12.13 25.06
N ILE A 157 -26.08 13.25 24.47
CA ILE A 157 -26.33 13.55 23.05
C ILE A 157 -25.19 13.13 22.13
N ASN A 158 -23.98 12.90 22.67
CA ASN A 158 -22.81 12.56 21.85
C ASN A 158 -22.38 11.12 22.13
N ARG A 159 -21.86 10.46 21.10
CA ARG A 159 -21.28 9.13 21.19
C ARG A 159 -19.77 9.22 21.16
N ILE A 160 -19.09 8.30 21.83
CA ILE A 160 -17.64 8.18 21.75
C ILE A 160 -17.28 7.70 20.34
N GLU A 161 -16.48 8.47 19.62
CA GLU A 161 -15.89 8.09 18.34
C GLU A 161 -14.62 7.27 18.62
N SER A 162 -13.62 7.92 19.20
CA SER A 162 -12.28 7.38 19.45
C SER A 162 -11.75 7.77 20.83
N LEU A 163 -10.82 6.97 21.33
CA LEU A 163 -10.11 7.21 22.60
C LEU A 163 -8.61 7.09 22.34
N GLN A 164 -7.84 8.06 22.80
CA GLN A 164 -6.38 7.94 22.85
C GLN A 164 -5.92 7.69 24.28
N PHE A 165 -4.89 6.85 24.42
CA PHE A 165 -4.35 6.47 25.72
C PHE A 165 -2.92 7.00 25.90
N ASP A 166 -2.55 7.30 27.14
CA ASP A 166 -1.17 7.52 27.54
C ASP A 166 -0.41 6.19 27.76
N SER A 167 0.86 6.30 28.13
CA SER A 167 1.71 5.13 28.42
C SER A 167 1.27 4.33 29.65
N ALA A 168 0.41 4.88 30.51
CA ALA A 168 -0.14 4.21 31.68
C ALA A 168 -1.52 3.58 31.38
N GLY A 169 -2.01 3.66 30.14
CA GLY A 169 -3.33 3.15 29.74
C GLY A 169 -4.50 4.01 30.22
N LYS A 170 -4.25 5.26 30.64
CA LYS A 170 -5.29 6.24 30.96
C LYS A 170 -5.67 7.02 29.70
N ILE A 171 -6.92 7.50 29.66
CA ILE A 171 -7.43 8.26 28.52
C ILE A 171 -6.82 9.67 28.53
N LYS A 172 -6.05 9.99 27.48
CA LYS A 172 -5.41 11.30 27.28
C LYS A 172 -6.14 12.21 26.30
N GLU A 173 -7.08 11.68 25.52
CA GLU A 173 -7.96 12.43 24.61
C GLU A 173 -9.22 11.61 24.29
N VAL A 174 -10.35 12.30 24.10
CA VAL A 174 -11.61 11.70 23.64
C VAL A 174 -12.13 12.47 22.45
N GLU A 175 -12.44 11.75 21.38
CA GLU A 175 -13.28 12.28 20.31
C GLU A 175 -14.72 11.81 20.47
N LEU A 176 -15.64 12.74 20.31
CA LEU A 176 -17.09 12.51 20.37
C LEU A 176 -17.72 12.89 19.03
N ARG A 177 -18.84 12.26 18.71
CA ARG A 177 -19.66 12.56 17.53
C ARG A 177 -21.10 12.79 17.96
N LYS A 178 -21.76 13.82 17.42
CA LYS A 178 -23.21 14.04 17.58
C LYS A 178 -24.03 12.97 16.86
#